data_AF-A0A3M1C6W2-F1
#
_entry.id   AF-A0A3M1C6W2-F1
#
_cell.length_a   1.000
_cell.length_b   1.000
_cell.length_c   1.000
_cell.angle_alpha   90.00
_cell.angle_beta   90.00
_cell.angle_gamma   90.00
#
_symmetry.space_group_name_H-M   'P 1'
#
loop_
_entity.id
_entity.type
_entity.pdbx_description
1 polymer ?
#
loop_
_entity_poly.entity_id
_entity_poly.type
_entity_poly.pdbx_seq_one_letter_code
_entity_poly.pdbx_strand_id
1 'polypeptide(L)'
;MAPERGPRRCAALFRAPCPPPNHTLNDRRGDDTFVFAAATDSGKGGAADRIMDFSLSEDMIDLGALGGSATVSLADKGFGTLVKVDADGDGTVDFHIKVIGTHGLTLEHFIL
;
A
#
# COMPACT_ATOMS: atom_id res chain seq x y z
N MET A 1 27.15 18.67 -15.53
CA MET A 1 25.80 19.26 -15.49
C MET A 1 24.83 18.18 -15.91
N ALA A 2 24.15 17.54 -14.97
CA ALA A 2 23.13 16.54 -15.24
C ALA A 2 21.76 17.21 -15.15
N PRO A 3 20.80 16.91 -16.06
CA PRO A 3 19.53 17.62 -16.13
C PRO A 3 18.66 17.35 -14.91
N GLU A 4 17.98 18.39 -14.46
CA GLU A 4 17.10 18.41 -13.29
C GLU A 4 16.03 17.32 -13.37
N ARG A 5 16.02 16.42 -12.39
CA ARG A 5 14.92 15.46 -12.19
C ARG A 5 13.80 16.16 -11.44
N GLY A 6 12.76 16.55 -12.17
CA GLY A 6 11.50 17.08 -11.63
C GLY A 6 10.86 16.16 -10.56
N PRO A 7 9.84 16.67 -9.85
CA PRO A 7 9.36 16.08 -8.60
C PRO A 7 8.87 14.64 -8.80
N ARG A 8 9.47 13.72 -8.02
CA ARG A 8 9.23 12.28 -8.06
C ARG A 8 7.88 11.98 -7.41
N ARG A 9 6.95 11.45 -8.21
CA ARG A 9 5.66 10.93 -7.73
C ARG A 9 5.87 9.51 -7.21
N CYS A 10 5.14 9.15 -6.16
CA CYS A 10 5.23 8.04 -5.20
C CYS A 10 5.32 6.59 -5.71
N ALA A 11 5.85 6.34 -6.91
CA ALA A 11 6.20 5.00 -7.37
C ALA A 11 7.71 4.80 -7.24
N ALA A 12 8.09 3.86 -6.38
CA ALA A 12 9.43 3.28 -6.25
C ALA A 12 10.55 4.22 -5.74
N LEU A 13 11.17 3.79 -4.64
CA LEU A 13 12.38 4.31 -3.98
C LEU A 13 12.30 5.63 -3.16
N PHE A 14 12.43 5.43 -1.84
CA PHE A 14 12.86 6.33 -0.75
C PHE A 14 11.85 7.32 -0.13
N ARG A 15 11.36 6.93 1.06
CA ARG A 15 11.23 7.76 2.28
C ARG A 15 10.32 9.00 2.24
N ALA A 16 9.27 9.01 1.41
CA ALA A 16 8.23 10.05 1.50
C ALA A 16 6.83 9.42 1.65
N PRO A 17 6.00 9.89 2.59
CA PRO A 17 4.61 9.48 2.69
C PRO A 17 3.86 9.83 1.38
N CYS A 18 2.98 8.93 0.95
CA CYS A 18 2.18 9.12 -0.25
C CYS A 18 1.20 10.31 -0.04
N PRO A 19 1.06 11.26 -0.99
CA PRO A 19 0.08 12.35 -0.90
C PRO A 19 -1.35 11.78 -1.14
N PRO A 20 -2.43 12.58 -1.32
CA PRO A 20 -3.81 12.21 -0.95
C PRO A 20 -4.36 10.94 -1.62
N PRO A 21 -5.36 10.28 -1.02
CA PRO A 21 -5.88 8.98 -1.46
C PRO A 21 -6.36 8.94 -2.91
N ASN A 22 -6.39 7.73 -3.49
CA ASN A 22 -6.84 7.35 -4.84
C ASN A 22 -5.72 7.30 -5.90
N HIS A 23 -4.58 6.73 -5.56
CA HIS A 23 -3.48 6.50 -6.50
C HIS A 23 -3.57 5.14 -7.21
N THR A 24 -2.94 5.09 -8.39
CA THR A 24 -2.60 3.85 -9.08
C THR A 24 -1.08 3.67 -8.95
N LEU A 25 -0.68 2.61 -8.25
CA LEU A 25 0.70 2.28 -7.92
C LEU A 25 1.14 1.10 -8.80
N ASN A 26 2.26 1.29 -9.49
CA ASN A 26 2.86 0.29 -10.36
C ASN A 26 4.33 0.08 -9.95
N ASP A 27 4.77 -1.17 -9.88
CA ASP A 27 6.07 -1.64 -9.36
C ASP A 27 7.27 -1.26 -10.26
N ARG A 28 7.17 -1.40 -11.59
CA ARG A 28 8.32 -1.41 -12.51
C ARG A 28 9.39 -2.44 -12.10
N ARG A 29 9.14 -3.73 -12.27
CA ARG A 29 10.13 -4.84 -12.33
C ARG A 29 11.24 -4.77 -11.25
N GLY A 30 11.03 -5.46 -10.14
CA GLY A 30 12.01 -5.67 -9.06
C GLY A 30 11.29 -6.02 -7.76
N ASP A 31 12.05 -6.10 -6.66
CA ASP A 31 11.48 -6.22 -5.31
C ASP A 31 11.06 -4.82 -4.83
N ASP A 32 9.76 -4.52 -4.88
CA ASP A 32 9.22 -3.21 -4.50
C ASP A 32 8.61 -3.20 -3.09
N THR A 33 8.66 -2.05 -2.43
CA THR A 33 8.06 -1.85 -1.11
C THR A 33 7.10 -0.67 -1.14
N PHE A 34 5.81 -0.95 -0.94
CA PHE A 34 4.74 0.04 -0.90
C PHE A 34 4.53 0.51 0.54
N VAL A 35 5.03 1.72 0.85
CA VAL A 35 5.02 2.28 2.21
C VAL A 35 3.77 3.11 2.47
N PHE A 36 3.04 2.80 3.54
CA PHE A 36 1.93 3.59 4.07
C PHE A 36 2.26 3.96 5.53
N ALA A 37 2.47 5.25 5.78
CA ALA A 37 2.92 5.79 7.06
C ALA A 37 1.82 6.52 7.84
N ALA A 38 0.69 6.80 7.22
CA ALA A 38 -0.47 7.38 7.91
C ALA A 38 -1.79 6.87 7.32
N ALA A 39 -2.85 6.91 8.12
CA ALA A 39 -4.21 6.59 7.67
C ALA A 39 -4.72 7.48 6.53
N THR A 40 -4.09 8.63 6.32
CA THR A 40 -4.38 9.56 5.22
C THR A 40 -3.68 9.21 3.91
N ASP A 41 -2.75 8.26 3.92
CA ASP A 41 -1.99 7.87 2.72
C ASP A 41 -2.85 7.08 1.73
N SER A 42 -3.96 6.49 2.19
CA SER A 42 -4.97 5.86 1.34
C SER A 42 -6.38 6.09 1.88
N GLY A 43 -7.39 5.87 1.05
CA GLY A 43 -8.79 6.12 1.37
C GLY A 43 -9.59 4.84 1.63
N LYS A 44 -10.85 5.00 2.03
CA LYS A 44 -11.83 3.92 2.06
C LYS A 44 -12.53 3.78 0.70
N GLY A 45 -12.96 2.56 0.40
CA GLY A 45 -13.82 2.27 -0.75
C GLY A 45 -13.26 2.76 -2.08
N GLY A 46 -13.95 3.68 -2.75
CA GLY A 46 -13.55 4.23 -4.06
C GLY A 46 -12.24 5.03 -4.04
N ALA A 47 -11.91 5.62 -2.89
CA ALA A 47 -10.71 6.43 -2.69
C ALA A 47 -9.48 5.60 -2.25
N ALA A 48 -9.61 4.29 -2.13
CA ALA A 48 -8.48 3.43 -1.83
C ALA A 48 -7.46 3.42 -2.97
N ASP A 49 -6.18 3.46 -2.61
CA ASP A 49 -5.07 3.26 -3.53
C ASP A 49 -5.14 1.86 -4.16
N ARG A 50 -4.70 1.76 -5.41
CA ARG A 50 -4.73 0.55 -6.23
C ARG A 50 -3.30 0.18 -6.63
N ILE A 51 -2.82 -0.96 -6.19
CA ILE A 51 -1.57 -1.57 -6.66
C ILE A 51 -1.92 -2.49 -7.83
N MET A 52 -1.33 -2.26 -9.01
CA MET A 52 -1.77 -2.90 -10.26
C MET A 52 -0.99 -4.16 -10.65
N ASP A 53 0.20 -4.36 -10.11
CA ASP A 53 1.17 -5.35 -10.57
C ASP A 53 1.87 -6.13 -9.44
N PHE A 54 1.30 -6.11 -8.22
CA PHE A 54 1.90 -6.74 -7.04
C PHE A 54 2.32 -8.21 -7.25
N SER A 55 3.61 -8.48 -7.07
CA SER A 55 4.25 -9.79 -7.16
C SER A 55 4.41 -10.43 -5.78
N LEU A 56 3.72 -11.54 -5.52
CA LEU A 56 3.80 -12.25 -4.22
C LEU A 56 5.21 -12.74 -3.85
N SER A 57 6.10 -12.91 -4.84
CA SER A 57 7.47 -13.40 -4.59
C SER A 57 8.51 -12.30 -4.41
N GLU A 58 8.17 -11.05 -4.72
CA GLU A 58 9.13 -9.94 -4.84
C GLU A 58 8.71 -8.74 -3.98
N ASP A 59 7.40 -8.45 -3.89
CA ASP A 59 6.90 -7.20 -3.30
C ASP A 59 6.48 -7.33 -1.84
N MET A 60 6.60 -6.20 -1.13
CA MET A 60 6.16 -6.04 0.26
C MET A 60 5.30 -4.78 0.43
N ILE A 61 4.35 -4.84 1.37
CA ILE A 61 3.59 -3.67 1.83
C ILE A 61 4.12 -3.28 3.21
N ASP A 62 4.68 -2.08 3.33
CA ASP A 62 5.22 -1.57 4.59
C ASP A 62 4.19 -0.68 5.30
N LEU A 63 3.74 -1.17 6.45
CA LEU A 63 2.83 -0.50 7.37
C LEU A 63 3.49 -0.27 8.74
N GLY A 64 4.79 -0.54 8.89
CA GLY A 64 5.49 -0.46 10.19
C GLY A 64 5.65 0.97 10.73
N ALA A 65 5.28 1.97 9.93
CA ALA A 65 5.16 3.35 10.38
C ALA A 65 3.79 3.66 11.03
N LEU A 66 2.78 2.81 10.83
CA LEU A 66 1.54 2.82 11.60
C LEU A 66 1.86 2.26 12.98
N GLY A 67 1.35 2.86 14.06
CA GLY A 67 1.76 2.49 15.42
C GLY A 67 1.57 1.00 15.73
N GLY A 68 2.22 0.50 16.78
CA GLY A 68 2.22 -0.94 17.11
C GLY A 68 0.87 -1.57 17.51
N SER A 69 -0.22 -0.82 17.48
CA SER A 69 -1.60 -1.32 17.61
C SER A 69 -2.29 -1.56 16.26
N ALA A 70 -1.65 -1.22 15.15
CA ALA A 70 -2.24 -1.37 13.83
C ALA A 70 -2.54 -2.84 13.52
N THR A 71 -3.70 -3.10 12.94
CA THR A 71 -4.12 -4.43 12.51
C THR A 71 -4.47 -4.46 11.03
N VAL A 72 -4.14 -5.59 10.39
CA VAL A 72 -4.41 -5.84 8.97
C VAL A 72 -5.38 -7.00 8.84
N SER A 73 -6.43 -6.80 8.05
CA SER A 73 -7.32 -7.87 7.61
C SER A 73 -7.43 -7.90 6.10
N LEU A 74 -7.42 -9.11 5.54
CA LEU A 74 -7.41 -9.34 4.10
C LEU A 74 -8.78 -9.87 3.67
N ALA A 75 -9.26 -9.41 2.52
CA ALA A 75 -10.48 -9.92 1.92
C ALA A 75 -10.29 -10.10 0.42
N ASP A 76 -10.36 -11.33 -0.07
CA ASP A 76 -10.42 -11.59 -1.50
C ASP A 76 -11.72 -11.04 -2.11
N LYS A 77 -11.57 -10.36 -3.24
CA LYS A 77 -12.62 -9.72 -4.02
C LYS A 77 -12.47 -10.11 -5.49
N GLY A 78 -13.50 -9.87 -6.30
CA GLY A 78 -13.44 -10.16 -7.74
C GLY A 78 -12.36 -9.40 -8.51
N PHE A 79 -11.75 -8.37 -7.92
CA PHE A 79 -10.66 -7.59 -8.53
C PHE A 79 -9.26 -8.01 -8.05
N GLY A 80 -9.14 -8.91 -7.07
CA GLY A 80 -7.89 -9.20 -6.35
C GLY A 80 -8.11 -9.17 -4.83
N THR A 81 -7.12 -8.74 -4.06
CA THR A 81 -7.21 -8.66 -2.59
C THR A 81 -7.49 -7.23 -2.12
N LEU A 82 -8.44 -7.08 -1.20
CA LEU A 82 -8.67 -5.86 -0.43
C LEU A 82 -7.94 -5.98 0.91
N VAL A 83 -6.91 -5.16 1.09
CA VAL A 83 -6.25 -4.96 2.39
C VAL A 83 -7.05 -3.92 3.16
N LYS A 84 -7.40 -4.24 4.39
CA LYS A 84 -8.07 -3.34 5.32
C LYS A 84 -7.12 -3.09 6.48
N VAL A 85 -6.83 -1.83 6.73
CA VAL A 85 -5.90 -1.41 7.77
C VAL A 85 -6.68 -0.61 8.80
N ASP A 86 -6.64 -1.09 10.04
CA ASP A 86 -7.00 -0.36 11.25
C ASP A 86 -5.67 0.17 11.81
N ALA A 87 -5.43 1.47 11.70
CA ALA A 87 -4.14 2.09 11.94
C ALA A 87 -3.94 2.51 13.40
N ASP A 88 -5.04 2.75 14.13
CA ASP A 88 -5.00 3.12 15.55
C ASP A 88 -5.35 1.97 16.50
N GLY A 89 -5.91 0.87 15.98
CA GLY A 89 -6.25 -0.33 16.74
C GLY A 89 -7.58 -0.22 17.47
N ASP A 90 -8.48 0.67 17.05
CA ASP A 90 -9.80 0.85 17.67
C ASP A 90 -10.83 -0.21 17.25
N GLY A 91 -10.46 -1.12 16.35
CA GLY A 91 -11.32 -2.17 15.78
C GLY A 91 -12.10 -1.70 14.56
N THR A 92 -11.91 -0.46 14.12
CA THR A 92 -12.47 0.14 12.91
C THR A 92 -11.39 0.24 11.85
N VAL A 93 -11.71 -0.23 10.65
CA VAL A 93 -10.81 -0.05 9.51
C VAL A 93 -10.71 1.42 9.18
N ASP A 94 -9.50 1.99 9.13
CA ASP A 94 -9.20 3.38 8.81
C ASP A 94 -9.05 3.63 7.32
N PHE A 95 -8.38 2.72 6.62
CA PHE A 95 -8.19 2.82 5.18
C PHE A 95 -8.08 1.46 4.51
N HIS A 96 -8.18 1.47 3.19
CA HIS A 96 -8.04 0.28 2.37
C HIS A 96 -6.89 0.41 1.40
N ILE A 97 -6.30 -0.72 0.99
CA ILE A 97 -5.43 -0.83 -0.18
C ILE A 97 -6.03 -1.90 -1.07
N LYS A 98 -6.14 -1.62 -2.37
CA LYS A 98 -6.63 -2.60 -3.36
C LYS A 98 -5.44 -3.14 -4.11
N VAL A 99 -5.18 -4.43 -3.95
CA VAL A 99 -4.20 -5.15 -4.76
C VAL A 99 -4.96 -5.79 -5.92
N ILE A 100 -4.70 -5.33 -7.14
CA ILE A 100 -5.45 -5.72 -8.33
C ILE A 100 -4.80 -6.94 -8.95
N GLY A 101 -5.60 -7.95 -9.29
CA GLY A 101 -5.15 -9.18 -9.96
C GLY A 101 -4.44 -10.19 -9.05
N THR A 102 -3.94 -9.75 -7.89
CA THR A 102 -3.28 -10.64 -6.92
C THR A 102 -4.30 -11.23 -5.97
N HIS A 103 -4.19 -12.55 -5.76
CA HIS A 103 -4.98 -13.34 -4.84
C HIS A 103 -4.05 -14.13 -3.93
N GLY A 104 -4.48 -14.41 -2.69
CA GLY A 104 -3.68 -15.18 -1.75
C GLY A 104 -2.58 -14.37 -1.07
N LEU A 105 -2.71 -13.04 -0.99
CA LEU A 105 -1.93 -12.27 -0.02
C LEU A 105 -2.16 -12.85 1.38
N THR A 106 -1.07 -13.00 2.11
CA THR A 106 -1.04 -13.39 3.52
C THR A 106 -0.35 -12.29 4.33
N LEU A 107 -0.39 -12.39 5.66
CA LEU A 107 0.30 -11.45 6.54
C LEU A 107 1.84 -11.45 6.36
N GLU A 108 2.43 -12.44 5.70
CA GLU A 108 3.89 -12.49 5.46
C GLU A 108 4.37 -11.46 4.43
N HIS A 109 3.46 -10.90 3.64
CA HIS A 109 3.72 -9.87 2.64
C HIS A 109 3.64 -8.45 3.23
N PHE A 110 3.51 -8.34 4.56
CA PHE A 110 3.35 -7.08 5.27
C PHE A 110 4.46 -6.89 6.30
N ILE A 111 4.97 -5.67 6.37
CA ILE A 111 5.79 -5.19 7.48
C ILE A 111 4.86 -4.43 8.42
N LEU A 112 4.76 -4.87 9.68
CA LEU A 112 3.89 -4.32 10.73
C LEU A 112 4.73 -3.84 11.92
#